data_AF-A0A357G1M6-F1
#
_entry.id   AF-A0A357G1M6-F1
#
_cell.length_a   1.000
_cell.length_b   1.000
_cell.length_c   1.000
_cell.angle_alpha   90.00
_cell.angle_beta   90.00
_cell.angle_gamma   90.00
#
_symmetry.space_group_name_H-M   'P 1'
#
loop_
_entity.id
_entity.type
_entity.pdbx_description
1 polymer ?
#
loop_
_entity_poly.entity_id
_entity_poly.type
_entity_poly.pdbx_seq_one_letter_code
_entity_poly.pdbx_strand_id
1 'polypeptide(L)'
;MKNFIYSKLLLLALLVALVVPGIPVSAQSSSTDLLGKERKYRYEKVTIKTLSQLYWALDKLDIEKVADVDYFMMINECDIYKDYNQHEFEWREIRKSAKNYIQDNKKSFPLRFEFIQELRLKEYDLKNQQFEVEDEYKIPRTRRFEVEALDAADATTCGHIGNIPGYPRGLIVEFSRPFELSSLPVTPEIAEKYIDQKMIAFRALPEHQQNEKFLSSTRDIYLVMKIKIFSYQGGARTREGMDLANVLGVLEGYEVYADQDRKFLLHSENYIRARKKSKLEEDLIRQYQESKKKQEDLEAKQATEAAANTAKYQEEKAIKEVSEDGQAPAAP
;
A
#
# COMPACT_ATOMS: atom_id res chain seq x y z
N MET A 1 -12.15 -13.76 49.67
CA MET A 1 -10.92 -13.13 50.17
C MET A 1 -9.89 -14.21 50.51
N LYS A 2 -8.96 -14.46 49.58
CA LYS A 2 -7.66 -15.14 49.72
C LYS A 2 -7.26 -15.58 48.32
N ASN A 3 -6.28 -14.89 47.73
CA ASN A 3 -5.34 -15.34 46.69
C ASN A 3 -4.65 -14.10 46.11
N PHE A 4 -3.61 -13.63 46.80
CA PHE A 4 -2.81 -12.48 46.36
C PHE A 4 -1.35 -12.63 46.81
N ILE A 5 -0.74 -13.81 46.61
CA ILE A 5 0.68 -14.03 46.99
C ILE A 5 1.34 -15.03 46.03
N TYR A 6 1.41 -14.72 44.73
CA TYR A 6 2.34 -15.41 43.79
C TYR A 6 2.64 -14.48 42.60
N SER A 7 3.32 -13.35 42.83
CA SER A 7 3.76 -12.47 41.72
C SER A 7 5.02 -11.65 42.03
N LYS A 8 5.91 -12.14 42.91
CA LYS A 8 7.17 -11.43 43.25
C LYS A 8 8.44 -12.28 43.27
N LEU A 9 8.37 -13.53 42.82
CA LEU A 9 9.51 -14.46 42.85
C LEU A 9 10.00 -14.92 41.46
N LEU A 10 9.57 -14.25 40.40
CA LEU A 10 9.99 -14.55 39.02
C LEU A 10 10.81 -13.41 38.37
N LEU A 11 11.34 -12.49 39.19
CA LEU A 11 12.01 -11.26 38.73
C LEU A 11 13.49 -11.16 39.14
N LEU A 12 14.09 -12.27 39.59
CA LEU A 12 15.48 -12.28 40.08
C LEU A 12 16.41 -13.33 39.47
N ALA A 13 15.99 -14.02 38.40
CA ALA A 13 16.76 -15.10 37.76
C ALA A 13 17.16 -14.79 36.30
N LEU A 14 17.33 -13.51 35.95
CA LEU A 14 17.66 -13.08 34.57
C LEU A 14 18.78 -12.03 34.53
N LEU A 15 19.81 -12.23 35.34
CA LEU A 15 21.05 -11.45 35.35
C LEU A 15 22.26 -12.39 35.44
N VAL A 16 22.38 -13.29 34.44
CA VAL A 16 23.66 -13.96 34.16
C VAL A 16 24.16 -13.41 32.83
N ALA A 17 25.26 -12.69 32.95
CA ALA A 17 26.01 -12.04 31.90
C ALA A 17 26.40 -13.03 30.79
N LEU A 18 25.86 -12.82 29.60
CA LEU A 18 26.46 -13.28 28.34
C LEU A 18 27.25 -12.12 27.76
N VAL A 19 28.51 -11.99 28.20
CA VAL A 19 29.54 -11.25 27.46
C VAL A 19 29.91 -12.12 26.26
N VAL A 20 29.20 -11.93 25.14
CA VAL A 20 29.56 -12.56 23.87
C VAL A 20 30.62 -11.67 23.20
N PRO A 21 31.84 -12.17 22.92
CA PRO A 21 32.82 -11.41 22.15
C PRO A 21 32.25 -11.10 20.76
N GLY A 22 32.30 -9.82 20.39
CA GLY A 22 31.71 -9.29 19.16
C GLY A 22 32.20 -10.02 17.93
N ILE A 23 31.31 -10.80 17.32
CA ILE A 23 31.50 -11.30 15.95
C ILE A 23 31.40 -10.08 15.04
N PRO A 24 32.41 -9.78 14.19
CA PRO A 24 32.27 -8.74 13.19
C PRO A 24 31.16 -9.13 12.22
N VAL A 25 30.01 -8.48 12.36
CA VAL A 25 28.91 -8.57 11.39
C VAL A 25 29.43 -7.97 10.10
N SER A 26 29.94 -8.83 9.22
CA SER A 26 30.20 -8.46 7.84
C SER A 26 28.86 -8.17 7.19
N ALA A 27 28.49 -6.89 7.15
CA ALA A 27 27.37 -6.39 6.38
C ALA A 27 27.70 -6.59 4.90
N GLN A 28 27.50 -7.81 4.40
CA GLN A 28 27.46 -8.08 2.97
C GLN A 28 26.22 -7.37 2.43
N SER A 29 26.40 -6.11 2.04
CA SER A 29 25.43 -5.39 1.24
C SER A 29 25.36 -6.09 -0.13
N SER A 30 24.40 -7.00 -0.26
CA SER A 30 24.09 -7.67 -1.52
C SER A 30 23.53 -6.63 -2.49
N SER A 31 24.43 -5.94 -3.18
CA SER A 31 24.16 -4.93 -4.20
C SER A 31 23.59 -5.51 -5.51
N THR A 32 23.25 -6.80 -5.53
CA THR A 32 22.69 -7.52 -6.68
C THR A 32 21.17 -7.40 -6.85
N ASP A 33 20.42 -6.78 -5.92
CA ASP A 33 18.95 -6.65 -6.03
C ASP A 33 18.49 -5.41 -6.85
N LEU A 34 19.39 -4.71 -7.55
CA LEU A 34 19.09 -3.51 -8.37
C LEU A 34 18.62 -3.81 -9.80
N LEU A 35 18.59 -5.07 -10.20
CA LEU A 35 18.08 -5.52 -11.50
C LEU A 35 16.63 -5.99 -11.37
N GLY A 36 15.72 -5.03 -11.35
CA GLY A 36 14.36 -5.23 -11.89
C GLY A 36 13.39 -6.04 -11.02
N LYS A 37 13.51 -6.00 -9.70
CA LYS A 37 12.43 -6.50 -8.83
C LYS A 37 11.15 -5.76 -9.18
N GLU A 38 10.18 -6.49 -9.73
CA GLU A 38 8.88 -5.96 -10.09
C GLU A 38 8.32 -5.26 -8.85
N ARG A 39 8.08 -3.95 -8.96
CA ARG A 39 7.58 -3.18 -7.84
C ARG A 39 6.17 -3.69 -7.55
N LYS A 40 6.03 -4.46 -6.47
CA LYS A 40 4.72 -4.90 -6.01
C LYS A 40 3.98 -3.68 -5.47
N TYR A 41 3.11 -3.11 -6.30
CA TYR A 41 2.24 -2.01 -5.88
C TYR A 41 1.15 -2.55 -4.96
N ARG A 42 0.93 -1.86 -3.84
CA ARG A 42 -0.19 -2.09 -2.94
C ARG A 42 -1.33 -1.16 -3.32
N TYR A 43 -2.51 -1.73 -3.54
CA TYR A 43 -3.74 -1.00 -3.80
C TYR A 43 -4.61 -1.13 -2.56
N GLU A 44 -5.14 0.01 -2.09
CA GLU A 44 -6.08 0.03 -0.96
C GLU A 44 -7.52 -0.01 -1.46
N LYS A 45 -8.41 -0.56 -0.65
CA LYS A 45 -9.84 -0.43 -0.89
C LYS A 45 -10.30 1.01 -0.59
N VAL A 46 -11.30 1.47 -1.31
CA VAL A 46 -11.90 2.79 -1.09
C VAL A 46 -12.79 2.73 0.15
N THR A 47 -12.32 3.25 1.27
CA THR A 47 -13.09 3.41 2.52
C THR A 47 -13.00 4.86 2.98
N ILE A 48 -13.89 5.32 3.87
CA ILE A 48 -13.84 6.68 4.42
C ILE A 48 -12.48 6.91 5.08
N LYS A 49 -11.93 5.90 5.76
CA LYS A 49 -10.59 5.95 6.36
C LYS A 49 -9.50 6.18 5.31
N THR A 50 -9.43 5.36 4.25
CA THR A 50 -8.37 5.50 3.23
C THR A 50 -8.55 6.74 2.36
N LEU A 51 -9.80 7.18 2.12
CA LEU A 51 -10.09 8.45 1.46
C LEU A 51 -9.66 9.66 2.30
N SER A 52 -9.83 9.63 3.62
CA SER A 52 -9.36 10.71 4.49
C SER A 52 -7.84 10.89 4.38
N GLN A 53 -7.09 9.78 4.28
CA GLN A 53 -5.64 9.79 4.08
C GLN A 53 -5.27 10.30 2.68
N LEU A 54 -6.01 9.89 1.65
CA LEU A 54 -5.84 10.42 0.29
C LEU A 54 -5.95 11.95 0.25
N TYR A 55 -6.92 12.54 0.95
CA TYR A 55 -7.09 14.00 0.93
C TYR A 55 -5.91 14.74 1.55
N TRP A 56 -5.28 14.19 2.58
CA TRP A 56 -4.00 14.70 3.11
C TRP A 56 -2.83 14.47 2.14
N ALA A 57 -2.80 13.32 1.46
CA ALA A 57 -1.77 13.00 0.46
C ALA A 57 -1.81 13.95 -0.76
N LEU A 58 -2.99 14.48 -1.07
CA LEU A 58 -3.22 15.45 -2.16
C LEU A 58 -3.12 16.91 -1.70
N ASP A 59 -2.68 17.17 -0.45
CA ASP A 59 -2.59 18.51 0.13
C ASP A 59 -3.92 19.32 0.01
N LYS A 60 -5.06 18.64 0.07
CA LYS A 60 -6.40 19.27 0.01
C LYS A 60 -6.75 19.97 1.33
N LEU A 61 -6.28 19.40 2.43
CA LEU A 61 -6.65 19.78 3.79
C LEU A 61 -5.54 20.63 4.43
N ASP A 62 -5.92 21.51 5.35
CA ASP A 62 -4.98 22.40 6.02
C ASP A 62 -4.58 21.85 7.39
N ILE A 63 -3.29 21.58 7.58
CA ILE A 63 -2.74 21.06 8.83
C ILE A 63 -2.90 22.05 9.99
N GLU A 64 -2.98 23.35 9.70
CA GLU A 64 -3.18 24.39 10.71
C GLU A 64 -4.64 24.57 11.10
N LYS A 65 -5.57 24.13 10.25
CA LYS A 65 -6.99 24.17 10.54
C LYS A 65 -7.37 23.03 11.50
N VAL A 66 -7.55 23.39 12.76
CA VAL A 66 -7.89 22.48 13.87
C VAL A 66 -9.02 21.51 13.50
N ALA A 67 -10.10 22.00 12.88
CA ALA A 67 -11.24 21.17 12.49
C ALA A 67 -10.85 20.04 11.52
N ASP A 68 -9.93 20.30 10.58
CA ASP A 68 -9.52 19.28 9.60
C ASP A 68 -8.74 18.15 10.31
N VAL A 69 -7.89 18.49 11.29
CA VAL A 69 -7.17 17.51 12.12
C VAL A 69 -8.13 16.73 13.03
N ASP A 70 -9.10 17.40 13.64
CA ASP A 70 -10.09 16.76 14.52
C ASP A 70 -10.95 15.77 13.75
N TYR A 71 -11.40 16.13 12.53
CA TYR A 71 -12.12 15.22 11.65
C TYR A 71 -11.25 14.04 11.17
N PHE A 72 -9.96 14.26 10.93
CA PHE A 72 -9.04 13.15 10.62
C PHE A 72 -9.01 12.15 11.78
N MET A 73 -8.89 12.64 13.02
CA MET A 73 -8.90 11.80 14.22
C MET A 73 -10.24 11.11 14.42
N MET A 74 -11.35 11.81 14.22
CA MET A 74 -12.70 11.22 14.30
C MET A 74 -12.90 10.06 13.31
N ILE A 75 -12.34 10.18 12.09
CA ILE A 75 -12.42 9.13 11.06
C ILE A 75 -11.47 7.97 11.35
N ASN A 76 -10.21 8.26 11.70
CA ASN A 76 -9.15 7.25 11.74
C ASN A 76 -8.99 6.59 13.11
N GLU A 77 -9.29 7.32 14.19
CA GLU A 77 -9.02 7.01 15.59
C GLU A 77 -10.24 7.35 16.48
N CYS A 78 -11.41 6.79 16.11
CA CYS A 78 -12.69 7.13 16.73
C CYS A 78 -12.72 6.94 18.25
N ASP A 79 -12.09 5.89 18.77
CA ASP A 79 -12.07 5.61 20.22
C ASP A 79 -11.35 6.73 20.98
N ILE A 80 -10.17 7.16 20.50
CA ILE A 80 -9.43 8.28 21.07
C ILE A 80 -10.23 9.58 20.96
N TYR A 81 -10.88 9.82 19.81
CA TYR A 81 -11.70 11.01 19.63
C TYR A 81 -12.86 11.05 20.63
N LYS A 82 -13.58 9.93 20.83
CA LYS A 82 -14.70 9.86 21.77
C LYS A 82 -14.28 10.06 23.22
N ASP A 83 -13.17 9.43 23.62
CA ASP A 83 -12.74 9.45 25.01
C ASP A 83 -12.13 10.80 25.41
N TYR A 84 -11.48 11.50 24.49
CA TYR A 84 -10.67 12.66 24.83
C TYR A 84 -11.13 14.01 24.25
N ASN A 85 -12.05 14.07 23.28
CA ASN A 85 -12.41 15.35 22.65
C ASN A 85 -13.04 16.39 23.60
N GLN A 86 -13.60 15.96 24.74
CA GLN A 86 -14.14 16.84 25.79
C GLN A 86 -13.08 17.26 26.83
N HIS A 87 -11.90 16.64 26.81
CA HIS A 87 -10.79 16.92 27.71
C HIS A 87 -9.80 17.88 27.05
N GLU A 88 -10.02 19.19 27.19
CA GLU A 88 -9.33 20.22 26.40
C GLU A 88 -7.80 20.16 26.45
N PHE A 89 -7.22 19.85 27.61
CA PHE A 89 -5.77 19.81 27.80
C PHE A 89 -5.15 18.57 27.15
N GLU A 90 -5.72 17.40 27.41
CA GLU A 90 -5.33 16.13 26.82
C GLU A 90 -5.52 16.16 25.29
N TRP A 91 -6.67 16.67 24.84
CA TRP A 91 -6.98 16.80 23.42
C TRP A 91 -6.02 17.72 22.67
N ARG A 92 -5.48 18.75 23.33
CA ARG A 92 -4.46 19.61 22.73
C ARG A 92 -3.17 18.84 22.43
N GLU A 93 -2.72 17.99 23.36
CA GLU A 93 -1.52 17.17 23.15
C GLU A 93 -1.76 16.05 22.12
N ILE A 94 -2.96 15.46 22.10
CA ILE A 94 -3.37 14.49 21.08
C ILE A 94 -3.38 15.15 19.69
N ARG A 95 -4.00 16.33 19.55
CA ARG A 95 -3.99 17.09 18.28
C ARG A 95 -2.58 17.41 17.80
N LYS A 96 -1.69 17.83 18.70
CA LYS A 96 -0.28 18.09 18.36
C LYS A 96 0.40 16.84 17.82
N SER A 97 0.15 15.69 18.46
CA SER A 97 0.67 14.39 18.03
C SER A 97 0.09 13.98 16.67
N ALA A 98 -1.21 14.20 16.45
CA ALA A 98 -1.88 13.94 15.18
C ALA A 98 -1.33 14.82 14.05
N LYS A 99 -1.09 16.11 14.31
CA LYS A 99 -0.45 17.01 13.33
C LYS A 99 0.92 16.49 12.90
N ASN A 100 1.77 16.13 13.87
CA ASN A 100 3.09 15.56 13.58
C ASN A 100 2.98 14.28 12.77
N TYR A 101 2.08 13.37 13.16
CA TYR A 101 1.83 12.13 12.43
C TYR A 101 1.43 12.38 10.98
N ILE A 102 0.46 13.27 10.73
CA ILE A 102 0.01 13.61 9.37
C ILE A 102 1.18 14.20 8.57
N GLN A 103 1.93 15.13 9.15
CA GLN A 103 3.06 15.78 8.47
C GLN A 103 4.15 14.79 8.07
N ASP A 104 4.48 13.85 8.95
CA ASP A 104 5.52 12.85 8.74
C ASP A 104 5.07 11.75 7.75
N ASN A 105 3.77 11.43 7.71
CA ASN A 105 3.24 10.30 6.96
C ASN A 105 2.42 10.66 5.71
N LYS A 106 2.08 11.93 5.46
CA LYS A 106 1.23 12.27 4.30
C LYS A 106 1.79 11.83 2.95
N LYS A 107 3.11 11.71 2.83
CA LYS A 107 3.79 11.21 1.62
C LYS A 107 3.66 9.69 1.43
N SER A 108 3.40 8.93 2.51
CA SER A 108 3.20 7.48 2.48
C SER A 108 1.74 7.07 2.45
N PHE A 109 0.82 8.02 2.64
CA PHE A 109 -0.63 7.80 2.50
C PHE A 109 -1.00 7.25 1.12
N PRO A 110 -2.08 6.44 1.04
CA PRO A 110 -2.41 5.71 -0.17
C PRO A 110 -2.85 6.67 -1.29
N LEU A 111 -2.18 6.52 -2.43
CA LEU A 111 -2.55 7.14 -3.71
C LEU A 111 -3.07 6.10 -4.73
N ARG A 112 -3.02 4.81 -4.36
CA ARG A 112 -3.40 3.69 -5.21
C ARG A 112 -4.59 2.98 -4.62
N PHE A 113 -5.64 2.91 -5.40
CA PHE A 113 -6.89 2.33 -4.99
C PHE A 113 -7.33 1.25 -5.96
N GLU A 114 -8.11 0.32 -5.43
CA GLU A 114 -8.92 -0.57 -6.23
C GLU A 114 -10.39 -0.39 -5.89
N PHE A 115 -11.23 -0.43 -6.93
CA PHE A 115 -12.68 -0.52 -6.76
C PHE A 115 -13.24 -1.63 -7.65
N ILE A 116 -14.37 -2.19 -7.22
CA ILE A 116 -14.99 -3.35 -7.85
C ILE A 116 -16.31 -2.90 -8.46
N GLN A 117 -16.55 -3.28 -9.71
CA GLN A 117 -17.82 -3.10 -10.40
C GLN A 117 -18.33 -4.46 -10.87
N GLU A 118 -19.57 -4.79 -10.52
CA GLU A 118 -20.25 -5.97 -11.06
C GLU A 118 -20.70 -5.69 -12.50
N LEU A 119 -20.41 -6.62 -13.41
CA LEU A 119 -20.86 -6.60 -14.79
C LEU A 119 -21.50 -7.94 -15.14
N ARG A 120 -22.14 -8.01 -16.30
CA ARG A 120 -22.71 -9.25 -16.84
C ARG A 120 -22.21 -9.55 -18.24
N LEU A 121 -22.10 -10.83 -18.54
CA LEU A 121 -21.64 -11.34 -19.83
C LEU A 121 -22.78 -12.00 -20.61
N LYS A 122 -22.79 -11.79 -21.93
CA LYS A 122 -23.66 -12.48 -22.88
C LYS A 122 -23.04 -13.84 -23.26
N GLU A 123 -23.38 -14.35 -24.44
CA GLU A 123 -22.82 -15.59 -24.98
C GLU A 123 -21.33 -15.47 -25.32
N TYR A 124 -20.65 -16.61 -25.24
CA TYR A 124 -19.25 -16.71 -25.62
C TYR A 124 -19.14 -16.89 -27.13
N ASP A 125 -18.36 -16.02 -27.77
CA ASP A 125 -18.06 -16.11 -29.19
C ASP A 125 -16.82 -16.99 -29.40
N LEU A 126 -17.03 -18.22 -29.85
CA LEU A 126 -15.96 -19.19 -30.13
C LEU A 126 -14.99 -18.71 -31.22
N LYS A 127 -15.46 -17.90 -32.18
CA LYS A 127 -14.64 -17.42 -33.29
C LYS A 127 -13.67 -16.35 -32.81
N ASN A 128 -14.14 -15.43 -31.97
CA ASN A 128 -13.36 -14.31 -31.47
C ASN A 128 -12.72 -14.57 -30.10
N GLN A 129 -13.04 -15.70 -29.45
CA GLN A 129 -12.55 -16.10 -28.12
C GLN A 129 -12.79 -15.03 -27.06
N GLN A 130 -14.04 -14.56 -26.99
CA GLN A 130 -14.43 -13.50 -26.07
C GLN A 130 -15.88 -13.66 -25.62
N PHE A 131 -16.19 -13.14 -24.44
CA PHE A 131 -17.56 -12.84 -24.06
C PHE A 131 -17.91 -11.41 -24.47
N GLU A 132 -19.12 -11.19 -24.97
CA GLU A 132 -19.65 -9.83 -25.07
C GLU A 132 -20.16 -9.37 -23.70
N VAL A 133 -19.89 -8.11 -23.32
CA VAL A 133 -20.48 -7.52 -22.11
C VAL A 133 -21.94 -7.17 -22.39
N GLU A 134 -22.85 -7.43 -21.44
CA GLU A 134 -24.26 -7.06 -21.56
C GLU A 134 -24.42 -5.54 -21.78
N ASP A 135 -25.35 -5.12 -22.63
CA ASP A 135 -25.38 -3.76 -23.18
C ASP A 135 -25.46 -2.67 -22.11
N GLU A 136 -26.17 -2.93 -21.01
CA GLU A 136 -26.31 -2.01 -19.88
C GLU A 136 -25.03 -1.85 -19.07
N TYR A 137 -24.11 -2.81 -19.15
CA TYR A 137 -22.84 -2.86 -18.42
C TYR A 137 -21.64 -2.50 -19.30
N LYS A 138 -21.85 -2.23 -20.59
CA LYS A 138 -20.78 -1.78 -21.48
C LYS A 138 -20.22 -0.45 -20.99
N ILE A 139 -18.90 -0.31 -21.06
CA ILE A 139 -18.20 0.93 -20.70
C ILE A 139 -17.67 1.56 -22.00
N PRO A 140 -18.36 2.55 -22.59
CA PRO A 140 -17.97 3.10 -23.89
C PRO A 140 -17.01 4.28 -23.75
N ARG A 141 -15.70 4.04 -23.86
CA ARG A 141 -14.65 5.08 -23.85
C ARG A 141 -14.83 6.12 -22.74
N THR A 142 -15.22 5.67 -21.55
CA THR A 142 -15.55 6.49 -20.40
C THR A 142 -14.28 7.00 -19.74
N ARG A 143 -14.24 8.30 -19.41
CA ARG A 143 -13.14 8.90 -18.62
C ARG A 143 -13.50 9.10 -17.16
N ARG A 144 -14.78 9.29 -16.86
CA ARG A 144 -15.26 9.71 -15.55
C ARG A 144 -15.99 8.57 -14.87
N PHE A 145 -15.50 8.19 -13.68
CA PHE A 145 -16.09 7.14 -12.85
C PHE A 145 -16.48 7.73 -11.50
N GLU A 146 -17.69 7.42 -11.05
CA GLU A 146 -18.14 7.73 -9.69
C GLU A 146 -17.85 6.51 -8.82
N VAL A 147 -17.10 6.73 -7.75
CA VAL A 147 -16.60 5.66 -6.87
C VAL A 147 -16.95 6.03 -5.44
N GLU A 148 -17.89 5.31 -4.86
CA GLU A 148 -18.28 5.48 -3.47
C GLU A 148 -17.37 4.68 -2.54
N ALA A 149 -17.18 5.16 -1.31
CA ALA A 149 -16.52 4.36 -0.28
C ALA A 149 -17.37 3.15 0.10
N LEU A 150 -16.73 2.01 0.37
CA LEU A 150 -17.40 0.77 0.74
C LEU A 150 -18.24 0.91 2.03
N ASP A 151 -17.80 1.77 2.93
CA ASP A 151 -18.44 2.15 4.20
C ASP A 151 -19.22 3.49 4.08
N ALA A 152 -19.50 3.97 2.86
CA ALA A 152 -20.28 5.20 2.66
C ALA A 152 -21.72 5.09 3.18
N ALA A 153 -22.31 3.90 3.08
CA ALA A 153 -23.66 3.58 3.54
C ALA A 153 -23.80 3.61 5.07
N ASP A 154 -22.68 3.52 5.80
CA ASP A 154 -22.71 3.64 7.25
C ASP A 154 -23.16 5.06 7.61
N ALA A 155 -24.37 5.15 8.16
CA ALA A 155 -25.03 6.42 8.45
C ALA A 155 -24.21 7.30 9.41
N THR A 156 -23.30 6.69 10.17
CA THR A 156 -22.51 7.37 11.21
C THR A 156 -21.03 7.08 11.09
N THR A 157 -20.22 8.12 11.09
CA THR A 157 -18.77 8.01 11.32
C THR A 157 -18.49 8.48 12.74
N CYS A 158 -18.12 7.55 13.62
CA CYS A 158 -17.88 7.87 15.02
C CYS A 158 -19.08 8.53 15.76
N GLY A 159 -20.31 8.18 15.40
CA GLY A 159 -21.54 8.80 15.94
C GLY A 159 -21.95 10.10 15.26
N HIS A 160 -21.12 10.64 14.36
CA HIS A 160 -21.50 11.79 13.52
C HIS A 160 -22.35 11.33 12.33
N ILE A 161 -23.57 11.83 12.22
CA ILE A 161 -24.49 11.52 11.13
C ILE A 161 -24.20 12.44 9.93
N GLY A 162 -24.07 11.86 8.75
CA GLY A 162 -23.95 12.59 7.48
C GLY A 162 -22.52 12.98 7.09
N ASN A 163 -22.42 14.02 6.26
CA ASN A 163 -21.13 14.43 5.67
C ASN A 163 -20.24 15.11 6.71
N ILE A 164 -18.95 14.78 6.66
CA ILE A 164 -17.92 15.44 7.45
C ILE A 164 -17.31 16.55 6.58
N PRO A 165 -17.36 17.83 6.99
CA PRO A 165 -16.85 18.93 6.18
C PRO A 165 -15.39 18.70 5.75
N GLY A 166 -15.11 18.84 4.46
CA GLY A 166 -13.76 18.61 3.91
C GLY A 166 -13.44 17.14 3.57
N TYR A 167 -14.25 16.18 4.02
CA TYR A 167 -14.06 14.74 3.82
C TYR A 167 -15.24 14.09 3.04
N PRO A 168 -15.33 14.31 1.71
CA PRO A 168 -16.29 13.62 0.84
C PRO A 168 -16.20 12.09 0.96
N ARG A 169 -17.34 11.42 0.87
CA ARG A 169 -17.49 9.95 1.03
C ARG A 169 -17.32 9.16 -0.27
N GLY A 170 -16.96 9.84 -1.34
CA GLY A 170 -16.68 9.22 -2.63
C GLY A 170 -15.87 10.13 -3.54
N LEU A 171 -15.53 9.58 -4.69
CA LEU A 171 -14.68 10.19 -5.69
C LEU A 171 -15.40 10.27 -7.02
N ILE A 172 -15.11 11.32 -7.78
CA ILE A 172 -15.31 11.36 -9.21
C ILE A 172 -13.91 11.31 -9.83
N VAL A 173 -13.52 10.13 -10.29
CA VAL A 173 -12.21 9.89 -10.86
C VAL A 173 -12.26 10.18 -12.35
N GLU A 174 -11.52 11.19 -12.79
CA GLU A 174 -11.32 11.49 -14.20
C GLU A 174 -9.98 10.92 -14.67
N PHE A 175 -10.06 9.94 -15.57
CA PHE A 175 -8.90 9.30 -16.15
C PHE A 175 -8.26 10.15 -17.24
N SER A 176 -6.93 10.17 -17.23
CA SER A 176 -6.11 10.75 -18.31
C SER A 176 -6.37 10.12 -19.69
N ARG A 177 -6.87 8.88 -19.74
CA ARG A 177 -7.24 8.15 -20.96
C ARG A 177 -8.62 7.51 -20.78
N PRO A 178 -9.46 7.50 -21.82
CA PRO A 178 -10.73 6.80 -21.77
C PRO A 178 -10.50 5.30 -21.57
N PHE A 179 -11.33 4.68 -20.75
CA PHE A 179 -11.40 3.23 -20.58
C PHE A 179 -12.59 2.69 -21.37
N GLU A 180 -12.40 1.55 -22.03
CA GLU A 180 -13.43 0.89 -22.81
C GLU A 180 -13.47 -0.60 -22.48
N LEU A 181 -14.67 -1.13 -22.26
CA LEU A 181 -14.89 -2.54 -22.05
C LEU A 181 -16.23 -2.94 -22.67
N SER A 182 -16.16 -3.50 -23.88
CA SER A 182 -17.31 -4.00 -24.66
C SER A 182 -17.32 -5.51 -24.80
N SER A 183 -16.15 -6.13 -24.74
CA SER A 183 -15.94 -7.57 -24.76
C SER A 183 -14.80 -7.95 -23.83
N LEU A 184 -14.81 -9.21 -23.40
CA LEU A 184 -13.83 -9.78 -22.48
C LEU A 184 -13.12 -10.94 -23.18
N PRO A 185 -11.85 -10.80 -23.58
CA PRO A 185 -11.12 -11.88 -24.19
C PRO A 185 -10.74 -12.93 -23.13
N VAL A 186 -11.16 -14.17 -23.36
CA VAL A 186 -10.98 -15.30 -22.45
C VAL A 186 -10.70 -16.54 -23.30
N THR A 187 -9.77 -17.41 -22.88
CA THR A 187 -9.49 -18.62 -23.67
C THR A 187 -10.64 -19.62 -23.57
N PRO A 188 -10.86 -20.49 -24.57
CA PRO A 188 -11.94 -21.48 -24.55
C PRO A 188 -11.97 -22.34 -23.28
N GLU A 189 -10.80 -22.72 -22.75
CA GLU A 189 -10.68 -23.57 -21.56
C GLU A 189 -11.13 -22.85 -20.28
N ILE A 190 -10.88 -21.55 -20.17
CA ILE A 190 -11.34 -20.73 -19.04
C ILE A 190 -12.84 -20.42 -19.20
N ALA A 191 -13.28 -20.14 -20.43
CA ALA A 191 -14.67 -19.87 -20.75
C ALA A 191 -15.58 -21.07 -20.46
N GLU A 192 -15.18 -22.28 -20.83
CA GLU A 192 -15.92 -23.52 -20.53
C GLU A 192 -16.11 -23.70 -19.02
N LYS A 193 -15.02 -23.58 -18.23
CA LYS A 193 -15.09 -23.66 -16.76
C LYS A 193 -16.01 -22.61 -16.15
N TYR A 194 -15.94 -21.37 -16.65
CA TYR A 194 -16.83 -20.29 -16.22
C TYR A 194 -18.30 -20.62 -16.52
N ILE A 195 -18.59 -21.04 -17.75
CA ILE A 195 -19.94 -21.39 -18.19
C ILE A 195 -20.49 -22.55 -17.34
N ASP A 196 -19.72 -23.62 -17.17
CA ASP A 196 -20.13 -24.78 -16.36
C ASP A 196 -20.47 -24.38 -14.92
N GLN A 197 -19.64 -23.52 -14.31
CA GLN A 197 -19.90 -22.99 -12.98
C GLN A 197 -21.22 -22.21 -12.91
N LYS A 198 -21.48 -21.31 -13.87
CA LYS A 198 -22.73 -20.52 -13.89
C LYS A 198 -23.95 -21.36 -14.28
N MET A 199 -23.78 -22.42 -15.06
CA MET A 199 -24.85 -23.36 -15.43
C MET A 199 -25.35 -24.17 -14.24
N ILE A 200 -24.51 -24.46 -13.25
CA ILE A 200 -24.95 -25.11 -12.00
C ILE A 200 -25.96 -24.21 -11.27
N ALA A 201 -25.64 -22.92 -11.11
CA ALA A 201 -26.54 -21.96 -10.48
C ALA A 201 -27.84 -21.77 -11.27
N PHE A 202 -27.76 -21.69 -12.59
CA PHE A 202 -28.93 -21.57 -13.47
C PHE A 202 -29.86 -22.79 -13.39
N ARG A 203 -29.32 -24.01 -13.42
CA ARG A 203 -30.10 -25.26 -13.33
C ARG A 203 -30.75 -25.46 -11.95
N ALA A 204 -30.25 -24.79 -10.92
CA ALA A 204 -30.85 -24.81 -9.58
C ALA A 204 -32.11 -23.91 -9.48
N LEU A 205 -32.38 -23.05 -10.47
CA LEU A 205 -33.58 -22.23 -10.51
C LEU A 205 -34.83 -23.07 -10.85
N PRO A 206 -36.03 -22.68 -10.40
CA PRO A 206 -37.29 -23.28 -10.83
C PRO A 206 -37.44 -23.27 -12.35
N GLU A 207 -38.05 -24.30 -12.94
CA GLU A 207 -38.16 -24.48 -14.41
C GLU A 207 -38.76 -23.26 -15.12
N HIS A 208 -39.77 -22.60 -14.54
CA HIS A 208 -40.38 -21.38 -15.09
C HIS A 208 -39.43 -20.16 -15.14
N GLN A 209 -38.29 -20.23 -14.44
CA GLN A 209 -37.23 -19.22 -14.43
C GLN A 209 -36.03 -19.63 -15.29
N GLN A 210 -35.99 -20.84 -15.83
CA GLN A 210 -34.88 -21.30 -16.68
C GLN A 210 -35.03 -20.80 -18.13
N ASN A 211 -34.98 -19.49 -18.32
CA ASN A 211 -34.99 -18.86 -19.64
C ASN A 211 -33.70 -18.04 -19.89
N GLU A 212 -33.49 -17.65 -21.14
CA GLU A 212 -32.29 -16.95 -21.61
C GLU A 212 -31.99 -15.64 -20.84
N LYS A 213 -33.06 -14.91 -20.45
CA LYS A 213 -32.93 -13.69 -19.65
C LYS A 213 -32.32 -13.98 -18.28
N PHE A 214 -32.76 -15.05 -17.62
CA PHE A 214 -32.19 -15.46 -16.34
C PHE A 214 -30.79 -16.06 -16.51
N LEU A 215 -30.50 -16.75 -17.61
CA LEU A 215 -29.15 -17.25 -17.89
C LEU A 215 -28.13 -16.11 -17.97
N SER A 216 -28.47 -15.01 -18.62
CA SER A 216 -27.60 -13.82 -18.65
C SER A 216 -27.42 -13.20 -17.26
N SER A 217 -28.48 -13.22 -16.43
CA SER A 217 -28.40 -12.72 -15.05
C SER A 217 -27.52 -13.56 -14.12
N THR A 218 -27.26 -14.83 -14.42
CA THR A 218 -26.34 -15.67 -13.65
C THR A 218 -24.89 -15.55 -14.12
N ARG A 219 -24.62 -14.84 -15.23
CA ARG A 219 -23.28 -14.60 -15.76
C ARG A 219 -22.69 -13.31 -15.21
N ASP A 220 -22.73 -13.16 -13.89
CA ASP A 220 -22.05 -12.08 -13.19
C ASP A 220 -20.52 -12.26 -13.24
N ILE A 221 -19.83 -11.13 -13.35
CA ILE A 221 -18.38 -10.98 -13.24
C ILE A 221 -18.06 -9.73 -12.43
N TYR A 222 -16.84 -9.67 -11.89
CA TYR A 222 -16.39 -8.59 -11.02
C TYR A 222 -15.15 -7.94 -11.64
N LEU A 223 -15.33 -6.74 -12.17
CA LEU A 223 -14.27 -5.89 -12.70
C LEU A 223 -13.58 -5.16 -11.54
N VAL A 224 -12.32 -5.48 -11.30
CA VAL A 224 -11.45 -4.81 -10.32
C VAL A 224 -10.57 -3.80 -11.05
N MET A 225 -10.87 -2.51 -10.92
CA MET A 225 -10.09 -1.44 -11.54
C MET A 225 -9.01 -0.96 -10.57
N LYS A 226 -7.75 -0.92 -11.04
CA LYS A 226 -6.59 -0.49 -10.26
C LYS A 226 -6.17 0.90 -10.70
N ILE A 227 -6.36 1.89 -9.83
CA ILE A 227 -6.17 3.30 -10.17
C ILE A 227 -5.09 3.93 -9.29
N LYS A 228 -4.36 4.89 -9.87
CA LYS A 228 -3.49 5.81 -9.14
C LYS A 228 -4.03 7.22 -9.27
N ILE A 229 -4.34 7.83 -8.13
CA ILE A 229 -4.79 9.22 -8.03
C ILE A 229 -3.57 10.12 -7.84
N PHE A 230 -3.55 11.27 -8.52
CA PHE A 230 -2.39 12.17 -8.48
C PHE A 230 -2.75 13.66 -8.35
N SER A 231 -4.01 14.04 -8.45
CA SER A 231 -4.41 15.45 -8.31
C SER A 231 -5.87 15.57 -7.87
N TYR A 232 -6.14 16.58 -7.04
CA TYR A 232 -7.49 17.02 -6.68
C TYR A 232 -7.93 18.17 -7.61
N GLN A 233 -9.19 18.14 -8.05
CA GLN A 233 -9.76 19.13 -8.99
C GLN A 233 -10.92 19.93 -8.40
N GLY A 234 -11.51 19.49 -7.29
CA GLY A 234 -12.61 20.20 -6.65
C GLY A 234 -13.63 19.27 -6.00
N GLY A 235 -14.74 19.85 -5.54
CA GLY A 235 -15.89 19.10 -5.03
C GLY A 235 -16.98 19.00 -6.09
N ALA A 236 -17.74 17.92 -6.05
CA ALA A 236 -19.01 17.76 -6.73
C ALA A 236 -20.05 17.28 -5.73
N ARG A 237 -21.33 17.47 -6.08
CA ARG A 237 -22.44 16.97 -5.29
C ARG A 237 -23.36 16.14 -6.19
N THR A 238 -23.72 14.94 -5.75
CA THR A 238 -24.68 14.11 -6.47
C THR A 238 -26.08 14.71 -6.39
N ARG A 239 -27.01 14.21 -7.21
CA ARG A 239 -28.44 14.59 -7.13
C ARG A 239 -29.04 14.28 -5.76
N GLU A 240 -28.53 13.25 -5.10
CA GLU A 240 -28.94 12.80 -3.76
C GLU A 240 -28.27 13.61 -2.64
N GLY A 241 -27.43 14.59 -3.00
CA GLY A 241 -26.79 15.48 -2.05
C GLY A 241 -25.52 14.93 -1.42
N MET A 242 -24.99 13.80 -1.90
CA MET A 242 -23.70 13.25 -1.45
C MET A 242 -22.56 14.11 -1.99
N ASP A 243 -21.64 14.51 -1.11
CA ASP A 243 -20.44 15.23 -1.51
C ASP A 243 -19.40 14.23 -2.04
N LEU A 244 -18.88 14.49 -3.23
CA LEU A 244 -17.84 13.73 -3.91
C LEU A 244 -16.62 14.61 -4.18
N ALA A 245 -15.42 14.03 -4.17
CA ALA A 245 -14.20 14.72 -4.58
C ALA A 245 -13.88 14.43 -6.05
N ASN A 246 -13.77 15.47 -6.87
CA ASN A 246 -13.26 15.36 -8.23
C ASN A 246 -11.74 15.21 -8.18
N VAL A 247 -11.21 14.14 -8.76
CA VAL A 247 -9.78 13.82 -8.76
C VAL A 247 -9.33 13.37 -10.14
N LEU A 248 -8.06 13.64 -10.48
CA LEU A 248 -7.42 13.06 -11.66
C LEU A 248 -6.72 11.76 -11.29
N GLY A 249 -6.94 10.75 -12.13
CA GLY A 249 -6.35 9.43 -11.97
C GLY A 249 -5.77 8.85 -13.25
N VAL A 250 -4.94 7.82 -13.08
CA VAL A 250 -4.50 6.94 -14.15
C VAL A 250 -4.96 5.52 -13.83
N LEU A 251 -5.59 4.86 -14.80
CA LEU A 251 -5.85 3.43 -14.73
C LEU A 251 -4.51 2.70 -14.90
N GLU A 252 -4.03 2.08 -13.82
CA GLU A 252 -2.78 1.30 -13.80
C GLU A 252 -3.02 -0.15 -14.28
N GLY A 253 -4.26 -0.65 -14.21
CA GLY A 253 -4.65 -1.95 -14.76
C GLY A 253 -6.08 -2.33 -14.38
N TYR A 254 -6.55 -3.47 -14.87
CA TYR A 254 -7.79 -4.08 -14.41
C TYR A 254 -7.71 -5.60 -14.41
N GLU A 255 -8.55 -6.22 -13.59
CA GLU A 255 -8.71 -7.67 -13.50
C GLU A 255 -10.20 -7.99 -13.52
N VAL A 256 -10.57 -9.11 -14.13
CA VAL A 256 -11.96 -9.57 -14.19
C VAL A 256 -12.05 -10.95 -13.59
N TYR A 257 -12.88 -11.09 -12.57
CA TYR A 257 -13.10 -12.34 -11.84
C TYR A 257 -14.52 -12.87 -12.07
N ALA A 258 -14.71 -14.18 -12.01
CA ALA A 258 -16.05 -14.78 -12.07
C ALA A 258 -16.80 -14.73 -10.73
N ASP A 259 -16.10 -14.40 -9.64
CA ASP A 259 -16.62 -14.40 -8.27
C ASP A 259 -16.12 -13.18 -7.48
N GLN A 260 -16.92 -12.79 -6.49
CA GLN A 260 -16.65 -11.62 -5.64
C GLN A 260 -15.40 -11.81 -4.75
N ASP A 261 -15.08 -13.06 -4.40
CA ASP A 261 -13.93 -13.43 -3.57
C ASP A 261 -12.60 -13.39 -4.35
N ARG A 262 -12.65 -13.14 -5.67
CA ARG A 262 -11.49 -13.08 -6.58
C ARG A 262 -10.72 -14.40 -6.68
N LYS A 263 -11.42 -15.53 -6.61
CA LYS A 263 -10.79 -16.87 -6.69
C LYS A 263 -10.56 -17.31 -8.13
N PHE A 264 -11.44 -16.93 -9.06
CA PHE A 264 -11.39 -17.37 -10.45
C PHE A 264 -11.18 -16.18 -11.40
N LEU A 265 -9.91 -15.96 -11.76
CA LEU A 265 -9.50 -14.91 -12.69
C LEU A 265 -9.85 -15.31 -14.13
N LEU A 266 -10.61 -14.46 -14.81
CA LEU A 266 -10.96 -14.62 -16.22
C LEU A 266 -9.97 -13.90 -17.14
N HIS A 267 -9.60 -12.68 -16.77
CA HIS A 267 -8.76 -11.81 -17.58
C HIS A 267 -8.03 -10.78 -16.73
N SER A 268 -6.85 -10.35 -17.15
CA SER A 268 -6.14 -9.22 -16.55
C SER A 268 -5.35 -8.43 -17.56
N GLU A 269 -5.30 -7.11 -17.36
CA GLU A 269 -4.47 -6.21 -18.14
C GLU A 269 -3.73 -5.23 -17.22
N ASN A 270 -2.42 -5.08 -17.44
CA ASN A 270 -1.56 -4.20 -16.66
C ASN A 270 -1.00 -3.08 -17.54
N TYR A 271 -1.42 -1.85 -17.26
CA TYR A 271 -1.01 -0.64 -17.99
C TYR A 271 0.21 0.04 -17.38
N ILE A 272 0.71 -0.44 -16.24
CA ILE A 272 2.00 -0.01 -15.71
C ILE A 272 3.06 -0.54 -16.66
N ARG A 273 3.33 0.24 -17.70
CA ARG A 273 4.49 0.01 -18.56
C ARG A 273 5.69 0.08 -17.64
N ALA A 274 6.36 -1.05 -17.45
CA ALA A 274 7.74 -1.02 -16.99
C ALA A 274 8.47 -0.11 -17.98
N ARG A 275 8.80 1.11 -17.55
CA ARG A 275 9.55 2.03 -18.39
C ARG A 275 10.82 1.27 -18.74
N LYS A 276 10.96 0.86 -20.01
CA LYS A 276 12.22 0.31 -20.48
C LYS A 276 13.23 1.40 -20.23
N LYS A 277 14.20 1.13 -19.35
CA LYS A 277 15.21 2.11 -18.98
C LYS A 277 15.84 2.61 -20.27
N SER A 278 16.02 3.93 -20.38
CA SER A 278 16.71 4.45 -21.55
C SER A 278 18.17 3.97 -21.51
N LYS A 279 18.82 3.82 -22.67
CA LYS A 279 20.25 3.44 -22.72
C LYS A 279 21.11 4.35 -21.83
N LEU A 280 20.82 5.65 -21.84
CA LEU A 280 21.47 6.63 -20.96
C LEU A 280 21.24 6.34 -19.46
N GLU A 281 20.02 5.98 -19.08
CA GLU A 281 19.70 5.63 -17.69
C GLU A 281 20.40 4.34 -17.24
N GLU A 282 20.48 3.35 -18.14
CA GLU A 282 21.27 2.13 -17.89
C GLU A 282 22.76 2.45 -17.73
N ASP A 283 23.32 3.31 -18.57
CA ASP A 283 24.72 3.74 -18.51
C ASP A 283 25.01 4.55 -17.24
N LEU A 284 24.11 5.45 -16.83
CA LEU A 284 24.24 6.22 -15.59
C LEU A 284 24.19 5.33 -14.34
N ILE A 285 23.27 4.35 -14.31
CA ILE A 285 23.20 3.38 -13.21
C ILE A 285 24.51 2.59 -13.12
N ARG A 286 25.06 2.18 -14.27
CA ARG A 286 26.34 1.47 -14.33
C ARG A 286 27.49 2.33 -13.81
N GLN A 287 27.60 3.58 -14.28
CA GLN A 287 28.63 4.51 -13.82
C GLN A 287 28.54 4.76 -12.31
N TYR A 288 27.32 4.94 -11.79
CA TYR A 288 27.10 5.12 -10.35
C TYR A 288 27.50 3.87 -9.53
N GLN A 289 27.18 2.67 -10.02
CA GLN A 289 27.58 1.43 -9.38
C GLN A 289 29.11 1.25 -9.40
N GLU A 290 29.76 1.58 -10.51
CA GLU A 290 31.22 1.57 -10.62
C GLU A 290 31.88 2.59 -9.69
N SER A 291 31.34 3.81 -9.59
CA SER A 291 31.87 4.83 -8.68
C SER A 291 31.68 4.43 -7.23
N LYS A 292 30.52 3.87 -6.88
CA LYS A 292 30.24 3.39 -5.53
C LYS A 292 31.19 2.25 -5.14
N LYS A 293 31.39 1.28 -6.02
CA LYS A 293 32.34 0.18 -5.79
C LYS A 293 33.77 0.68 -5.62
N LYS A 294 34.22 1.63 -6.45
CA LYS A 294 35.54 2.27 -6.30
C LYS A 294 35.69 2.97 -4.95
N GLN A 295 34.64 3.62 -4.48
CA GLN A 295 34.62 4.27 -3.17
C GLN A 295 34.71 3.22 -2.04
N GLU A 296 33.91 2.16 -2.09
CA GLU A 296 33.95 1.05 -1.13
C GLU A 296 35.34 0.38 -1.10
N ASP A 297 35.95 0.15 -2.27
CA ASP A 297 37.30 -0.42 -2.39
C ASP A 297 38.38 0.52 -1.80
N LEU A 298 38.23 1.84 -1.95
CA LEU A 298 39.14 2.84 -1.38
C LEU A 298 39.02 2.89 0.15
N GLU A 299 37.80 2.92 0.66
CA GLU A 299 37.51 2.90 2.09
C GLU A 299 38.04 1.61 2.74
N ALA A 300 37.89 0.46 2.09
CA ALA A 300 38.44 -0.82 2.56
C ALA A 300 39.98 -0.81 2.61
N LYS A 301 40.64 -0.21 1.61
CA LYS A 301 42.12 -0.07 1.60
C LYS A 301 42.60 0.84 2.73
N GLN A 302 41.94 1.98 2.92
CA GLN A 302 42.26 2.92 4.00
C GLN A 302 42.07 2.28 5.38
N ALA A 303 40.98 1.51 5.56
CA ALA A 303 40.74 0.76 6.80
C ALA A 303 41.84 -0.28 7.06
N THR A 304 42.30 -1.00 6.02
CA THR A 304 43.38 -2.00 6.13
C THR A 304 44.73 -1.35 6.49
N GLU A 305 45.06 -0.22 5.86
CA GLU A 305 46.28 0.54 6.16
C GLU A 305 46.25 1.12 7.58
N ALA A 306 45.11 1.68 8.00
CA ALA A 306 44.92 2.16 9.37
C ALA A 306 45.08 1.04 10.41
N ALA A 307 44.53 -0.16 10.12
CA ALA A 307 44.70 -1.33 10.98
C ALA A 307 46.16 -1.79 11.05
N ALA A 308 46.89 -1.82 9.92
CA ALA A 308 48.31 -2.19 9.88
C ALA A 308 49.19 -1.19 10.66
N ASN A 309 48.95 0.11 10.47
CA ASN A 309 49.66 1.16 11.22
C ASN A 309 49.38 1.09 12.72
N THR A 310 48.12 0.80 13.09
CA THR A 310 47.74 0.58 14.50
C THR A 310 48.44 -0.64 15.07
N ALA A 311 48.50 -1.76 14.36
CA ALA A 311 49.19 -2.96 14.79
C ALA A 311 50.69 -2.72 15.01
N LYS A 312 51.35 -2.06 14.05
CA LYS A 312 52.77 -1.68 14.16
C LYS A 312 53.03 -0.77 15.36
N TYR A 313 52.17 0.21 15.61
CA TYR A 313 52.28 1.08 16.79
C TYR A 313 52.16 0.30 18.11
N GLN A 314 51.24 -0.66 18.19
CA GLN A 314 51.10 -1.52 19.39
C GLN A 314 52.32 -2.44 19.59
N GLU A 315 52.90 -2.97 18.50
CA GLU A 315 54.14 -3.76 18.55
C GLU A 315 55.33 -2.93 19.05
N GLU A 316 55.54 -1.74 18.49
CA GLU A 316 56.59 -0.82 18.94
C GLU A 316 56.40 -0.39 20.40
N LYS A 317 55.15 -0.20 20.84
CA LYS A 317 54.83 0.12 22.23
C LYS A 317 55.15 -1.04 23.17
N ALA A 318 54.78 -2.27 22.80
CA ALA A 318 55.08 -3.47 23.60
C ALA A 318 56.59 -3.71 23.74
N ILE A 319 57.38 -3.47 22.66
CA ILE A 319 58.84 -3.58 22.71
C ILE A 319 59.45 -2.56 23.70
N LYS A 320 58.94 -1.32 23.70
CA LYS A 320 59.41 -0.28 24.63
C LYS A 320 59.10 -0.64 26.08
N GLU A 321 57.89 -1.11 26.38
CA GLU A 321 57.49 -1.51 27.73
C GLU A 321 58.38 -2.66 28.28
N VAL A 322 58.71 -3.66 27.45
CA VAL A 322 59.62 -4.76 27.84
C VAL A 322 61.06 -4.27 28.09
N SER A 323 61.52 -3.23 27.37
CA SER A 323 62.87 -2.69 27.55
C SER A 323 63.03 -1.85 28.83
N GLU A 324 61.95 -1.24 29.33
CA GLU A 324 61.97 -0.42 30.55
C GLU A 324 61.96 -1.31 31.82
N ASP A 325 61.33 -2.48 31.78
CA ASP A 325 61.33 -3.44 32.91
C ASP A 325 62.66 -4.23 33.05
N GLY A 326 63.58 -4.09 32.09
CA GLY A 326 64.90 -4.74 32.10
C GLY A 326 65.99 -4.02 32.90
N GLN A 327 65.72 -2.83 33.43
CA GLN A 327 66.64 -2.15 34.37
C GLN A 327 66.56 -2.82 35.73
N ALA A 328 67.38 -3.87 35.93
CA ALA A 328 67.57 -4.51 37.22
C ALA A 328 67.83 -3.44 38.29
N PRO A 329 67.11 -3.47 39.43
CA PRO A 329 67.38 -2.54 40.52
C PRO A 329 68.86 -2.70 40.90
N ALA A 330 69.59 -1.59 40.90
CA ALA A 330 70.97 -1.56 41.35
C ALA A 330 71.04 -2.21 42.73
N ALA A 331 71.80 -3.31 42.83
CA ALA A 331 71.99 -4.00 44.10
C ALA A 331 72.63 -3.03 45.11
N PRO A 332 72.10 -2.98 46.35
CA PRO A 332 72.58 -2.08 47.40
C PRO A 332 74.01 -2.37 47.85
#